data_AF-A0A845GDP2-F1
#
_entry.id   AF-A0A845GDP2-F1
#
_cell.length_a   1.000
_cell.length_b   1.000
_cell.length_c   1.000
_cell.angle_alpha   90.00
_cell.angle_beta   90.00
_cell.angle_gamma   90.00
#
_symmetry.space_group_name_H-M   'P 1'
#
loop_
_entity.id
_entity.type
_entity.pdbx_description
1 polymer ?
#
loop_
_entity_poly.entity_id
_entity_poly.type
_entity_poly.pdbx_seq_one_letter_code
_entity_poly.pdbx_strand_id
1 'polypeptide(L)'
;MRNITVLLAACSAIVPVHAAPLEQLSWLSGCWVDPAGEAGSGEQWTTPAGGAMLGMGRTVRGGKLVTYEFMRIADGGDGKAVFHAQPAGKPAASFGAIALGATEVVFENLEHDFPQRVIYRYEAPATLRASIEGMRNGALKRIEFPMVRGACGGTP
;
A
#
# COMPACT_ATOMS: atom_id res chain seq x y z
N MET A 1 27.38 61.32 16.17
CA MET A 1 26.42 60.51 15.39
C MET A 1 26.86 59.06 15.54
N ARG A 2 26.06 58.20 16.19
CA ARG A 2 26.45 56.83 16.57
C ARG A 2 25.74 55.85 15.63
N ASN A 3 26.49 55.16 14.77
CA ASN A 3 25.96 54.17 13.86
C ASN A 3 25.67 52.88 14.63
N ILE A 4 24.40 52.46 14.66
CA ILE A 4 23.96 51.18 15.22
C ILE A 4 23.89 50.19 14.06
N THR A 5 24.83 49.24 14.04
CA THR A 5 24.79 48.09 13.15
C THR A 5 23.91 47.02 13.80
N VAL A 6 22.75 46.74 13.19
CA VAL A 6 21.86 45.64 13.60
C VAL A 6 22.28 44.38 12.83
N LEU A 7 22.78 43.36 13.52
CA LEU A 7 22.91 42.02 12.96
C LEU A 7 21.53 41.35 12.95
N LEU A 8 20.97 41.08 11.76
CA LEU A 8 19.85 40.17 11.61
C LEU A 8 20.35 38.73 11.72
N ALA A 9 20.06 38.06 12.84
CA ALA A 9 20.18 36.62 12.95
C ALA A 9 19.01 35.95 12.21
N ALA A 10 19.29 35.35 11.05
CA ALA A 10 18.32 34.56 10.30
C ALA A 10 18.10 33.21 11.00
N CYS A 11 17.03 33.12 11.78
CA CYS A 11 16.59 31.87 12.40
C CYS A 11 15.95 31.00 11.30
N SER A 12 16.70 30.03 10.77
CA SER A 12 16.16 29.04 9.84
C SER A 12 15.23 28.10 10.60
N ALA A 13 13.93 28.34 10.53
CA ALA A 13 12.94 27.42 11.06
C ALA A 13 13.01 26.09 10.28
N ILE A 14 13.33 25.01 10.98
CA ILE A 14 13.21 23.65 10.44
C ILE A 14 11.71 23.37 10.38
N VAL A 15 11.10 23.59 9.22
CA VAL A 15 9.73 23.14 8.97
C VAL A 15 9.78 21.62 8.87
N PRO A 16 9.08 20.85 9.73
CA PRO A 16 8.98 19.43 9.55
C PRO A 16 8.23 19.19 8.23
N VAL A 17 8.93 18.66 7.23
CA VAL A 17 8.28 18.16 6.02
C VAL A 17 7.48 16.93 6.45
N HIS A 18 6.18 17.10 6.67
CA HIS A 18 5.28 15.96 6.75
C HIS A 18 5.35 15.26 5.40
N ALA A 19 5.88 14.04 5.37
CA ALA A 19 5.86 13.21 4.19
C ALA A 19 4.41 13.08 3.69
N ALA A 20 4.19 13.32 2.40
CA ALA A 20 2.88 13.12 1.80
C ALA A 20 2.38 11.70 2.13
N PRO A 21 1.06 11.47 2.30
CA PRO A 21 0.52 10.19 2.72
C PRO A 21 1.07 8.99 1.95
N LEU A 22 1.31 9.14 0.65
CA LEU A 22 1.88 8.09 -0.21
C LEU A 22 3.36 7.81 0.07
N GLU A 23 4.17 8.82 0.39
CA GLU A 23 5.60 8.63 0.69
C GLU A 23 5.80 7.80 1.95
N GLN A 24 4.87 7.90 2.91
CA GLN A 24 4.84 7.07 4.12
C GLN A 24 4.61 5.58 3.82
N LEU A 25 4.07 5.25 2.64
CA LEU A 25 3.87 3.86 2.17
C LEU A 25 5.07 3.29 1.43
N SER A 26 6.21 3.99 1.38
CA SER A 26 7.41 3.52 0.68
C SER A 26 7.88 2.13 1.13
N TRP A 27 7.57 1.73 2.37
CA TRP A 27 7.87 0.39 2.89
C TRP A 27 7.15 -0.75 2.14
N LEU A 28 6.02 -0.47 1.49
CA LEU A 28 5.25 -1.43 0.69
C LEU A 28 5.88 -1.67 -0.69
N SER A 29 6.74 -0.76 -1.15
CA SER A 29 7.39 -0.87 -2.47
C SER A 29 8.26 -2.13 -2.58
N GLY A 30 8.33 -2.68 -3.78
CA GLY A 30 9.09 -3.89 -4.10
C GLY A 30 8.19 -5.09 -4.35
N CYS A 31 8.76 -6.28 -4.23
CA CYS A 31 8.09 -7.53 -4.57
C CYS A 31 7.93 -8.41 -3.34
N TRP A 32 6.76 -9.03 -3.26
CA TRP A 32 6.28 -9.80 -2.11
C TRP A 32 5.78 -11.13 -2.63
N VAL A 33 6.29 -12.23 -2.07
CA VAL A 33 5.96 -13.58 -2.49
C VAL A 33 5.25 -14.31 -1.36
N ASP A 34 4.26 -15.13 -1.72
CA ASP A 34 3.65 -16.08 -0.79
C ASP A 34 4.62 -17.26 -0.61
N PRO A 35 5.19 -17.48 0.59
CA PRO A 35 6.13 -18.57 0.83
C PRO A 35 5.49 -19.97 0.70
N ALA A 36 4.17 -20.07 0.77
CA ALA A 36 3.42 -21.30 0.53
C ALA A 36 2.81 -21.38 -0.88
N GLY A 37 2.94 -20.32 -1.68
CA GLY A 37 2.45 -20.23 -3.04
C GLY A 37 3.39 -20.88 -4.05
N GLU A 38 2.87 -21.19 -5.26
CA GLU A 38 3.73 -21.58 -6.37
C GLU A 38 4.59 -20.39 -6.84
N ALA A 39 5.79 -20.70 -7.35
CA ALA A 39 6.68 -19.73 -7.93
C ALA A 39 5.95 -18.83 -8.94
N GLY A 40 6.25 -17.53 -8.86
CA GLY A 40 5.54 -16.52 -9.63
C GLY A 40 4.25 -16.02 -8.99
N SER A 41 3.76 -16.58 -7.88
CA SER A 41 2.67 -15.99 -7.09
C SER A 41 3.16 -14.88 -6.18
N GLY A 42 2.33 -13.84 -5.98
CA GLY A 42 2.64 -12.73 -5.09
C GLY A 42 2.18 -11.37 -5.63
N GLU A 43 2.66 -10.33 -4.97
CA GLU A 43 2.38 -8.93 -5.30
C GLU A 43 3.67 -8.17 -5.62
N GLN A 44 3.56 -7.12 -6.43
CA GLN A 44 4.62 -6.13 -6.60
C GLN A 44 4.05 -4.72 -6.65
N TRP A 45 4.77 -3.80 -6.03
CA TRP A 45 4.41 -2.40 -5.87
C TRP A 45 5.56 -1.50 -6.34
N THR A 46 5.24 -0.48 -7.14
CA THR A 46 6.19 0.57 -7.49
C THR A 46 6.48 1.46 -6.28
N THR A 47 7.58 2.20 -6.33
CA THR A 47 7.77 3.34 -5.43
C THR A 47 6.68 4.39 -5.64
N PRO A 48 6.35 5.22 -4.64
CA PRO A 48 5.52 6.40 -4.83
C PRO A 48 6.14 7.32 -5.89
N ALA A 49 5.33 7.75 -6.87
CA ALA A 49 5.72 8.73 -7.87
C ALA A 49 4.49 9.38 -8.50
N GLY A 50 4.53 10.69 -8.73
CA GLY A 50 3.46 11.41 -9.46
C GLY A 50 2.07 11.31 -8.80
N GLY A 51 2.02 11.16 -7.48
CA GLY A 51 0.76 11.03 -6.74
C GLY A 51 0.13 9.63 -6.75
N ALA A 52 0.89 8.60 -7.11
CA ALA A 52 0.43 7.22 -7.04
C ALA A 52 1.54 6.18 -6.75
N MET A 53 1.12 5.02 -6.25
CA MET A 53 1.84 3.76 -6.31
C MET A 53 1.02 2.79 -7.19
N LEU A 54 1.67 2.07 -8.09
CA LEU A 54 1.04 1.06 -8.93
C LEU A 54 1.37 -0.34 -8.38
N GLY A 55 0.37 -1.20 -8.34
CA GLY A 55 0.48 -2.56 -7.82
C GLY A 55 -0.04 -3.60 -8.81
N MET A 56 0.50 -4.80 -8.74
CA MET A 56 -0.12 -5.97 -9.37
C MET A 56 0.03 -7.22 -8.51
N GLY A 57 -1.01 -8.03 -8.48
CA GLY A 57 -1.06 -9.32 -7.83
C GLY A 57 -1.21 -10.44 -8.87
N ARG A 58 -0.62 -11.60 -8.60
CA ARG A 58 -0.75 -12.80 -9.42
C ARG A 58 -0.79 -14.05 -8.56
N THR A 59 -1.58 -15.02 -8.99
CA THR A 59 -1.60 -16.36 -8.42
C THR A 59 -1.35 -17.37 -9.51
N VAL A 60 -0.36 -18.22 -9.29
CA VAL A 60 0.00 -19.34 -10.16
C VAL A 60 -0.42 -20.64 -9.47
N ARG A 61 -1.03 -21.55 -10.22
CA ARG A 61 -1.28 -22.94 -9.79
C ARG A 61 -1.09 -23.90 -10.95
N GLY A 62 -0.43 -25.04 -10.70
CA GLY A 62 -0.04 -25.99 -11.72
C GLY A 62 0.77 -25.34 -12.85
N GLY A 63 1.61 -24.35 -12.55
CA GLY A 63 2.39 -23.61 -13.54
C GLY A 63 1.56 -22.72 -14.49
N LYS A 64 0.30 -22.42 -14.15
CA LYS A 64 -0.59 -21.54 -14.94
C LYS A 64 -1.07 -20.36 -14.12
N LEU A 65 -1.22 -19.20 -14.75
CA LEU A 65 -1.89 -18.05 -14.15
C LEU A 65 -3.36 -18.39 -13.90
N VAL A 66 -3.79 -18.40 -12.64
CA VAL A 66 -5.18 -18.69 -12.27
C VAL A 66 -5.98 -17.44 -11.90
N THR A 67 -5.32 -16.40 -11.36
CA THR A 67 -5.92 -15.08 -11.15
C THR A 67 -4.85 -14.00 -11.11
N TYR A 68 -5.25 -12.77 -11.38
CA TYR A 68 -4.42 -11.58 -11.29
C TYR A 68 -5.24 -10.39 -10.78
N GLU A 69 -4.55 -9.35 -10.36
CA GLU A 69 -5.15 -8.10 -9.93
C GLU A 69 -4.26 -6.93 -10.34
N PHE A 70 -4.88 -5.84 -10.81
CA PHE A 70 -4.22 -4.55 -10.92
C PHE A 70 -4.67 -3.65 -9.78
N MET A 71 -3.73 -2.94 -9.18
CA MET A 71 -3.99 -2.10 -8.02
C MET A 71 -3.34 -0.73 -8.19
N ARG A 72 -3.89 0.26 -7.51
CA ARG A 72 -3.32 1.60 -7.41
C ARG A 72 -3.61 2.16 -6.03
N ILE A 73 -2.60 2.71 -5.37
CA ILE A 73 -2.81 3.61 -4.23
C ILE A 73 -2.55 5.02 -4.73
N ALA A 74 -3.52 5.92 -4.65
CA ALA A 74 -3.42 7.28 -5.18
C ALA A 74 -3.85 8.31 -4.14
N ASP A 75 -3.47 9.56 -4.34
CA ASP A 75 -3.99 10.69 -3.57
C ASP A 75 -5.48 10.89 -3.89
N GLY A 76 -6.33 10.92 -2.85
CA GLY A 76 -7.77 11.18 -2.96
C GLY A 76 -8.13 12.65 -3.14
N GLY A 77 -7.16 13.56 -3.08
CA GLY A 77 -7.36 15.02 -3.19
C GLY A 77 -7.71 15.72 -1.87
N ASP A 78 -8.02 14.96 -0.82
CA ASP A 78 -8.29 15.44 0.54
C ASP A 78 -7.09 15.21 1.49
N GLY A 79 -5.94 14.85 0.94
CA GLY A 79 -4.75 14.48 1.71
C GLY A 79 -4.83 13.08 2.32
N LYS A 80 -5.71 12.21 1.81
CA LYS A 80 -5.75 10.78 2.17
C LYS A 80 -5.42 9.90 0.98
N ALA A 81 -4.80 8.76 1.27
CA ALA A 81 -4.58 7.73 0.26
C ALA A 81 -5.88 6.95 -0.02
N VAL A 82 -6.09 6.57 -1.27
CA VAL A 82 -7.18 5.70 -1.72
C VAL A 82 -6.60 4.49 -2.42
N PHE A 83 -6.96 3.29 -1.96
CA PHE A 83 -6.62 2.03 -2.60
C PHE A 83 -7.70 1.66 -3.60
N HIS A 84 -7.29 1.38 -4.84
CA HIS A 84 -8.13 0.87 -5.91
C HIS A 84 -7.67 -0.54 -6.27
N ALA A 85 -8.60 -1.50 -6.26
CA ALA A 85 -8.37 -2.89 -6.60
C ALA A 85 -9.20 -3.30 -7.80
N GLN A 86 -8.57 -3.95 -8.78
CA GLN A 86 -9.20 -4.41 -10.01
C GLN A 86 -8.89 -5.91 -10.25
N PRO A 87 -9.66 -6.82 -9.64
CA PRO A 87 -9.41 -8.25 -9.75
C PRO A 87 -9.86 -8.80 -11.10
N ALA A 88 -8.97 -9.51 -11.80
CA ALA A 88 -9.25 -10.27 -13.03
C ALA A 88 -10.06 -9.49 -14.09
N GLY A 89 -9.75 -8.20 -14.28
CA GLY A 89 -10.40 -7.35 -15.29
C GLY A 89 -11.81 -6.87 -14.93
N LYS A 90 -12.31 -7.17 -13.73
CA LYS A 90 -13.59 -6.63 -13.22
C LYS A 90 -13.51 -5.11 -13.05
N PRO A 91 -14.65 -4.41 -12.84
CA PRO A 91 -14.63 -3.01 -12.40
C PRO A 91 -13.81 -2.85 -11.12
N ALA A 92 -13.12 -1.71 -11.00
CA ALA A 92 -12.32 -1.43 -9.82
C ALA A 92 -13.22 -1.09 -8.61
N ALA A 93 -12.87 -1.61 -7.44
CA ALA A 93 -13.39 -1.19 -6.16
C ALA A 93 -12.40 -0.22 -5.50
N SER A 94 -12.92 0.76 -4.76
CA SER A 94 -12.10 1.81 -4.12
C SER A 94 -12.34 1.85 -2.61
N PHE A 95 -11.26 2.05 -1.85
CA PHE A 95 -11.23 2.00 -0.39
C PHE A 95 -10.39 3.18 0.13
N GLY A 96 -10.99 4.04 0.96
CA GLY A 96 -10.30 5.20 1.52
C GLY A 96 -9.45 4.81 2.73
N ALA A 97 -8.26 5.40 2.89
CA ALA A 97 -7.44 5.15 4.07
C ALA A 97 -8.14 5.69 5.33
N ILE A 98 -8.31 4.83 6.33
CA ILE A 98 -8.82 5.18 7.66
C ILE A 98 -7.72 5.19 8.72
N ALA A 99 -6.60 4.53 8.45
CA ALA A 99 -5.39 4.57 9.26
C ALA A 99 -4.15 4.45 8.37
N LEU A 100 -3.13 5.24 8.68
CA LEU A 100 -1.83 5.24 8.03
C LEU A 100 -0.76 5.49 9.09
N GLY A 101 0.23 4.61 9.15
CA GLY A 101 1.36 4.71 10.07
C GLY A 101 2.65 4.21 9.44
N ALA A 102 3.72 4.21 10.25
CA ALA A 102 5.08 3.89 9.78
C ALA A 102 5.23 2.47 9.21
N THR A 103 4.36 1.54 9.59
CA THR A 103 4.43 0.12 9.19
C THR A 103 3.04 -0.50 8.96
N GLU A 104 1.98 0.30 8.93
CA GLU A 104 0.62 -0.21 8.72
C GLU A 104 -0.20 0.79 7.89
N VAL A 105 -1.07 0.27 7.04
CA VAL A 105 -2.16 1.04 6.43
C VAL A 105 -3.45 0.20 6.39
N VAL A 106 -4.56 0.85 6.67
CA VAL A 106 -5.91 0.28 6.61
C VAL A 106 -6.76 1.12 5.67
N PHE A 107 -7.27 0.48 4.62
CA PHE A 107 -8.25 1.06 3.70
C PHE A 107 -9.63 0.46 3.96
N GLU A 108 -10.69 1.27 3.82
CA GLU A 108 -12.06 0.85 4.09
C GLU A 108 -13.05 1.34 3.03
N ASN A 109 -14.03 0.50 2.74
CA ASN A 109 -15.28 0.80 2.05
C ASN A 109 -16.37 -0.13 2.60
N LEU A 110 -17.17 0.39 3.54
CA LEU A 110 -18.23 -0.39 4.18
C LEU A 110 -19.41 -0.71 3.25
N GLU A 111 -19.54 -0.01 2.12
CA GLU A 111 -20.59 -0.25 1.12
C GLU A 111 -20.22 -1.40 0.16
N HIS A 112 -18.95 -1.83 0.14
CA HIS A 112 -18.50 -2.96 -0.66
C HIS A 112 -18.97 -4.29 -0.03
N ASP A 113 -19.30 -5.28 -0.86
CA ASP A 113 -19.90 -6.55 -0.41
C ASP A 113 -18.90 -7.41 0.39
N PHE A 114 -17.79 -7.80 -0.21
CA PHE A 114 -16.61 -8.35 0.43
C PHE A 114 -15.42 -8.21 -0.52
N PRO A 115 -14.26 -7.71 -0.05
CA PRO A 115 -14.00 -7.24 1.31
C PRO A 115 -14.51 -5.82 1.56
N GLN A 116 -14.57 -5.41 2.82
CA GLN A 116 -14.84 -4.03 3.24
C GLN A 116 -13.56 -3.32 3.71
N ARG A 117 -12.52 -4.08 4.07
CA ARG A 117 -11.21 -3.55 4.45
C ARG A 117 -10.08 -4.27 3.74
N VAL A 118 -9.04 -3.51 3.42
CA VAL A 118 -7.75 -3.99 2.92
C VAL A 118 -6.68 -3.45 3.86
N ILE A 119 -5.86 -4.35 4.40
CA ILE A 119 -4.87 -4.02 5.42
C ILE A 119 -3.51 -4.55 5.00
N TYR A 120 -2.49 -3.70 5.09
CA TYR A 120 -1.09 -4.08 4.94
C TYR A 120 -0.35 -3.74 6.24
N ARG A 121 0.39 -4.72 6.78
CA ARG A 121 1.32 -4.52 7.90
C ARG A 121 2.70 -5.00 7.53
N TYR A 122 3.69 -4.12 7.66
CA TYR A 122 5.09 -4.43 7.42
C TYR A 122 5.80 -4.78 8.72
N GLU A 123 6.41 -5.96 8.71
CA GLU A 123 7.25 -6.48 9.79
C GLU A 123 8.68 -6.51 9.26
N ALA A 124 9.48 -5.54 9.68
CA ALA A 124 10.86 -5.39 9.22
C ALA A 124 11.70 -6.66 9.54
N PRO A 125 12.68 -7.01 8.68
CA PRO A 125 13.07 -6.30 7.45
C PRO A 125 12.37 -6.81 6.18
N ALA A 126 11.53 -7.84 6.26
CA ALA A 126 11.19 -8.62 5.07
C ALA A 126 9.79 -9.24 5.06
N THR A 127 8.94 -9.03 6.06
CA THR A 127 7.63 -9.67 6.13
C THR A 127 6.53 -8.66 5.86
N LEU A 128 5.55 -9.05 5.05
CA LEU A 128 4.34 -8.27 4.79
C LEU A 128 3.13 -9.15 5.13
N ARG A 129 2.33 -8.70 6.10
CA ARG A 129 1.03 -9.30 6.42
C ARG A 129 -0.04 -8.48 5.70
N ALA A 130 -0.42 -8.92 4.50
CA ALA A 130 -1.60 -8.39 3.85
C ALA A 130 -2.83 -9.18 4.31
N SER A 131 -3.98 -8.51 4.35
CA SER A 131 -5.24 -9.16 4.67
C SER A 131 -6.42 -8.36 4.17
N ILE A 132 -7.51 -9.06 3.92
CA ILE A 132 -8.81 -8.45 3.64
C ILE A 132 -9.84 -8.90 4.67
N GLU A 133 -10.72 -7.99 5.06
CA GLU A 133 -11.76 -8.24 6.05
C GLU A 133 -13.11 -7.71 5.59
N GLY A 134 -14.19 -8.31 6.07
CA GLY A 134 -15.53 -7.81 5.86
C GLY A 134 -16.59 -8.83 6.21
N MET A 135 -17.84 -8.39 6.18
CA MET A 135 -18.98 -9.29 6.33
C MET A 135 -19.15 -10.16 5.09
N ARG A 136 -19.32 -11.47 5.27
CA ARG A 136 -19.64 -12.40 4.18
C ARG A 136 -20.62 -13.43 4.71
N ASN A 137 -21.79 -13.53 4.08
CA ASN A 137 -22.89 -14.39 4.52
C ASN A 137 -23.28 -14.18 6.00
N GLY A 138 -23.33 -12.92 6.46
CA GLY A 138 -23.72 -12.56 7.83
C GLY A 138 -22.66 -12.80 8.91
N ALA A 139 -21.46 -13.24 8.54
CA ALA A 139 -20.35 -13.42 9.48
C ALA A 139 -19.15 -12.56 9.09
N LEU A 140 -18.45 -12.01 10.08
CA LEU A 140 -17.17 -11.36 9.86
C LEU A 140 -16.15 -12.41 9.37
N LYS A 141 -15.49 -12.11 8.25
CA LYS A 141 -14.43 -12.93 7.68
C LYS A 141 -13.16 -12.12 7.52
N ARG A 142 -12.03 -12.76 7.78
CA ARG A 142 -10.67 -12.27 7.50
C ARG A 142 -9.97 -13.30 6.63
N ILE A 143 -9.32 -12.85 5.57
CA ILE A 143 -8.42 -13.66 4.75
C ILE A 143 -7.04 -13.03 4.85
N GLU A 144 -6.05 -13.85 5.18
CA GLU A 144 -4.66 -13.41 5.33
C GLU A 144 -3.82 -13.90 4.15
N PHE A 145 -2.94 -13.02 3.71
CA PHE A 145 -1.95 -13.27 2.66
C PHE A 145 -0.57 -13.02 3.27
N PRO A 146 0.01 -14.02 3.94
CA PRO A 146 1.36 -13.90 4.47
C PRO A 146 2.35 -13.82 3.31
N MET A 147 3.19 -12.80 3.30
CA MET A 147 4.18 -12.61 2.26
C MET A 147 5.54 -12.24 2.84
N VAL A 148 6.59 -12.55 2.08
CA VAL A 148 7.97 -12.16 2.35
C VAL A 148 8.56 -11.41 1.16
N ARG A 149 9.58 -10.58 1.39
CA ARG A 149 10.30 -9.92 0.30
C ARG A 149 10.84 -10.96 -0.68
N GLY A 150 10.60 -10.72 -1.97
CA GLY A 150 11.12 -11.52 -3.08
C GLY A 150 11.84 -10.66 -4.12
N ALA A 151 12.47 -11.31 -5.09
CA ALA A 151 13.07 -10.63 -6.22
C ALA A 151 12.00 -10.16 -7.21
N CYS A 152 12.10 -8.91 -7.67
CA CYS A 152 11.26 -8.40 -8.74
C CYS A 152 11.64 -9.01 -10.09
N GLY A 153 10.63 -9.25 -10.94
CA GLY A 153 10.78 -9.98 -12.20
C GLY A 153 10.47 -11.48 -12.09
N GLY A 154 10.43 -12.04 -10.87
CA GLY A 154 10.19 -13.46 -10.60
C GLY A 154 11.34 -14.36 -11.06
N THR A 155 11.40 -15.57 -10.52
CA THR A 155 12.11 -16.68 -11.17
C THR A 155 11.15 -17.27 -12.20
N PRO A 156 11.60 -17.55 -13.44
CA PRO A 156 10.75 -18.17 -14.47
C PRO A 156 10.08 -19.46 -14.02
#